data_AF-A0A087MJ37-F1
#
_entry.id   AF-A0A087MJ37-F1
#
_cell.length_a   1.000
_cell.length_b   1.000
_cell.length_c   1.000
_cell.angle_alpha   90.00
_cell.angle_beta   90.00
_cell.angle_gamma   90.00
#
_symmetry.space_group_name_H-M   'P 1'
#
loop_
_entity.id
_entity.type
_entity.pdbx_description
1 polymer ?
#
loop_
_entity_poly.entity_id
_entity_poly.type
_entity_poly.pdbx_seq_one_letter_code
_entity_poly.pdbx_strand_id
1 'polypeptide(L)'
;MKLHSDITVNGRLYRKGEVAPKWFIYPFFLFHMGMFGLSGFFMAYGTDDVELSFLYAHGGIAILVYVVFYLAIFGLDQVRWMFINAALGLLGIWVEIGWILSLFGKRLGDYPMAVHVTPFLYYILYTFLIRQLVLDVFRARDKPSRKRLVEMTYIGLSLLVYGGTWLATR
;
A
#
# COMPACT_ATOMS: atom_id res chain seq x y z
N MET A 1 -11.43 -14.41 -4.97
CA MET A 1 -10.00 -14.62 -4.79
C MET A 1 -9.79 -15.95 -4.10
N LYS A 2 -9.01 -16.81 -4.74
CA LYS A 2 -8.53 -18.06 -4.16
C LYS A 2 -7.16 -17.82 -3.53
N LEU A 3 -6.84 -18.53 -2.48
CA LEU A 3 -5.54 -18.42 -1.81
C LEU A 3 -4.43 -19.04 -2.65
N HIS A 4 -3.22 -18.49 -2.56
CA HIS A 4 -2.03 -18.99 -3.26
C HIS A 4 -1.14 -19.87 -2.37
N SER A 5 -1.37 -19.85 -1.05
CA SER A 5 -0.73 -20.70 -0.04
C SER A 5 -1.74 -21.11 1.05
N ASP A 6 -1.36 -22.08 1.87
CA ASP A 6 -2.12 -22.44 3.07
C ASP A 6 -1.98 -21.36 4.14
N ILE A 7 -3.09 -20.94 4.75
CA ILE A 7 -3.10 -19.96 5.85
C ILE A 7 -4.03 -20.41 6.96
N THR A 8 -3.68 -20.12 8.21
CA THR A 8 -4.57 -20.35 9.36
C THR A 8 -5.18 -19.04 9.81
N VAL A 9 -6.51 -18.98 9.87
CA VAL A 9 -7.25 -17.81 10.35
C VAL A 9 -8.21 -18.26 11.43
N ASN A 10 -8.12 -17.68 12.63
CA ASN A 10 -8.94 -18.03 13.79
C ASN A 10 -8.98 -19.54 14.07
N GLY A 11 -7.82 -20.21 14.02
CA GLY A 11 -7.70 -21.65 14.26
C GLY A 11 -8.19 -22.56 13.14
N ARG A 12 -8.78 -22.00 12.06
CA ARG A 12 -9.17 -22.75 10.88
C ARG A 12 -8.10 -22.68 9.80
N LEU A 13 -7.65 -23.85 9.33
CA LEU A 13 -6.78 -23.97 8.17
C LEU A 13 -7.59 -23.72 6.88
N TYR A 14 -7.13 -22.79 6.07
CA TYR A 14 -7.59 -22.55 4.71
C TYR A 14 -6.49 -23.00 3.75
N ARG A 15 -6.81 -23.94 2.87
CA ARG A 15 -5.85 -24.51 1.94
C ARG A 15 -5.69 -23.64 0.69
N LYS A 16 -4.54 -23.77 0.03
CA LYS A 16 -4.30 -23.21 -1.29
C LYS A 16 -5.43 -23.57 -2.25
N GLY A 17 -5.92 -22.58 -2.99
CA GLY A 17 -7.04 -22.73 -3.92
C GLY A 17 -8.42 -22.57 -3.30
N GLU A 18 -8.55 -22.58 -1.97
CA GLU A 18 -9.81 -22.29 -1.29
C GLU A 18 -10.15 -20.80 -1.36
N VAL A 19 -11.44 -20.49 -1.17
CA VAL A 19 -11.93 -19.11 -1.14
C VAL A 19 -11.44 -18.42 0.13
N ALA A 20 -10.69 -17.33 -0.06
CA ALA A 20 -10.14 -16.56 1.04
C ALA A 20 -11.25 -15.91 1.89
N PRO A 21 -11.13 -15.86 3.23
CA PRO A 21 -12.06 -15.15 4.12
C PRO A 21 -11.88 -13.62 4.00
N LYS A 22 -12.32 -13.04 2.87
CA LYS A 22 -12.09 -11.63 2.51
C LYS A 22 -12.55 -10.62 3.57
N TRP A 23 -13.68 -10.91 4.23
CA TRP A 23 -14.26 -10.07 5.28
C TRP A 23 -13.39 -9.99 6.54
N PHE A 24 -12.47 -10.94 6.74
CA PHE A 24 -11.46 -10.86 7.78
C PHE A 24 -10.18 -10.22 7.24
N ILE A 25 -9.68 -10.71 6.09
CA ILE A 25 -8.39 -10.29 5.53
C ILE A 25 -8.36 -8.79 5.25
N TYR A 26 -9.32 -8.24 4.50
CA TYR A 26 -9.23 -6.83 4.11
C TYR A 26 -9.31 -5.87 5.29
N PRO A 27 -10.30 -5.97 6.21
CA PRO A 27 -10.35 -5.07 7.36
C PRO A 27 -9.13 -5.21 8.28
N PHE A 28 -8.67 -6.44 8.53
CA PHE A 28 -7.49 -6.68 9.36
C PHE A 28 -6.25 -6.00 8.77
N PHE A 29 -5.91 -6.29 7.51
CA PHE A 29 -4.72 -5.73 6.89
C PHE A 29 -4.83 -4.23 6.67
N LEU A 30 -5.99 -3.69 6.27
CA LEU A 30 -6.16 -2.24 6.10
C LEU A 30 -5.98 -1.50 7.43
N PHE A 31 -6.63 -1.96 8.49
CA PHE A 31 -6.50 -1.32 9.79
C PHE A 31 -5.07 -1.44 10.33
N HIS A 32 -4.51 -2.65 10.31
CA HIS A 32 -3.18 -2.92 10.85
C HIS A 32 -2.09 -2.16 10.09
N MET A 33 -2.12 -2.20 8.75
CA MET A 33 -1.19 -1.43 7.93
C MET A 33 -1.40 0.07 8.04
N GLY A 34 -2.63 0.53 8.20
CA GLY A 34 -2.92 1.95 8.44
C GLY A 34 -2.22 2.44 9.70
N MET A 35 -2.35 1.71 10.81
CA MET A 35 -1.69 2.09 12.06
C MET A 35 -0.16 2.02 11.96
N PHE A 36 0.40 0.94 11.41
CA PHE A 36 1.86 0.80 11.27
C PHE A 36 2.46 1.79 10.26
N GLY A 37 1.75 2.05 9.16
CA GLY A 37 2.15 3.02 8.15
C GLY A 37 2.12 4.45 8.69
N LEU A 38 1.08 4.82 9.46
CA LEU A 38 1.02 6.11 10.15
C LEU A 38 2.12 6.24 11.20
N SER A 39 2.35 5.20 12.01
CA SER A 39 3.46 5.16 12.96
C SER A 39 4.80 5.38 12.26
N GLY A 40 5.08 4.62 11.19
CA GLY A 40 6.29 4.78 10.38
C GLY A 40 6.43 6.15 9.73
N PHE A 41 5.32 6.74 9.28
CA PHE A 41 5.29 8.10 8.74
C PHE A 41 5.68 9.14 9.79
N PHE A 42 5.09 9.08 10.99
CA PHE A 42 5.42 10.01 12.06
C PHE A 42 6.82 9.78 12.64
N MET A 43 7.33 8.55 12.62
CA MET A 43 8.74 8.30 12.95
C MET A 43 9.69 8.86 11.89
N ALA A 44 9.31 8.83 10.62
CA ALA A 44 10.13 9.34 9.54
C ALA A 44 10.13 10.88 9.45
N TYR A 45 8.99 11.52 9.75
CA TYR A 45 8.79 12.94 9.50
C TYR A 45 8.33 13.75 10.71
N GLY A 46 7.93 13.13 11.82
CA GLY A 46 7.36 13.81 12.98
C GLY A 46 8.39 14.30 13.98
N THR A 47 9.57 13.68 14.02
CA THR A 47 10.69 14.00 14.92
C THR A 47 12.01 13.81 14.20
N ASP A 48 13.04 14.54 14.63
CA ASP A 48 14.40 14.45 14.10
C ASP A 48 15.26 13.42 14.87
N ASP A 49 14.73 12.85 15.96
CA ASP A 49 15.48 12.01 16.90
C ASP A 49 15.43 10.50 16.58
N VAL A 50 14.74 10.11 15.50
CA VAL A 50 14.63 8.68 15.14
C VAL A 50 15.82 8.27 14.28
N GLU A 51 16.62 7.36 14.81
CA GLU A 51 17.71 6.75 14.04
C GLU A 51 17.18 6.00 12.81
N LEU A 52 17.84 6.18 11.67
CA LEU A 52 17.48 5.52 10.41
C LEU A 52 17.50 3.99 10.52
N SER A 53 18.43 3.45 11.32
CA SER A 53 18.52 2.02 11.64
C SER A 53 17.23 1.51 12.29
N PHE A 54 16.71 2.25 13.27
CA PHE A 54 15.45 1.93 13.94
C PHE A 54 14.26 2.05 13.00
N LEU A 55 14.22 3.10 12.16
CA LEU A 55 13.16 3.26 11.16
C LEU A 55 13.10 2.05 10.20
N TYR A 56 14.24 1.56 9.75
CA TYR A 56 14.33 0.40 8.86
C TYR A 56 14.05 -0.91 9.58
N ALA A 57 14.48 -1.06 10.84
CA ALA A 57 14.14 -2.24 11.63
C ALA A 57 12.63 -2.31 11.89
N HIS A 58 12.03 -1.24 12.39
CA HIS A 58 10.61 -1.20 12.69
C HIS A 58 9.75 -1.28 11.43
N GLY A 59 9.98 -0.38 10.48
CA GLY A 59 9.16 -0.27 9.27
C GLY A 59 9.49 -1.33 8.23
N GLY A 60 10.78 -1.59 7.99
CA GLY A 60 11.25 -2.52 6.97
C GLY A 60 10.93 -3.98 7.26
N ILE A 61 11.03 -4.43 8.53
CA ILE A 61 10.60 -5.79 8.90
C ILE A 61 9.10 -5.96 8.65
N ALA A 62 8.30 -4.99 9.05
CA ALA A 62 6.86 -5.04 8.83
C ALA A 62 6.51 -5.04 7.32
N ILE A 63 7.18 -4.22 6.51
CA ILE A 63 7.06 -4.25 5.04
C ILE A 63 7.35 -5.67 4.49
N LEU A 64 8.45 -6.30 4.92
CA LEU A 64 8.79 -7.65 4.50
C LEU A 64 7.70 -8.67 4.86
N VAL A 65 7.20 -8.60 6.10
CA VAL A 65 6.11 -9.46 6.58
C VAL A 65 4.85 -9.28 5.73
N TYR A 66 4.46 -8.04 5.41
CA TYR A 66 3.32 -7.78 4.53
C TYR A 66 3.53 -8.34 3.12
N VAL A 67 4.73 -8.23 2.56
CA VAL A 67 5.05 -8.83 1.25
C VAL A 67 4.88 -10.35 1.29
N VAL A 68 5.34 -11.02 2.36
CA VAL A 68 5.14 -12.47 2.54
C VAL A 68 3.67 -12.82 2.60
N PHE A 69 2.86 -12.09 3.38
CA PHE A 69 1.41 -12.29 3.41
C PHE A 69 0.77 -12.05 2.04
N TYR A 70 1.21 -11.02 1.32
CA TYR A 70 0.66 -10.72 0.00
C TYR A 70 0.99 -11.80 -1.03
N LEU A 71 2.19 -12.38 -0.98
CA LEU A 71 2.54 -13.52 -1.81
C LEU A 71 1.63 -14.72 -1.50
N ALA A 72 1.37 -15.01 -0.22
CA ALA A 72 0.50 -16.10 0.19
C ALA A 72 -0.98 -15.89 -0.20
N ILE A 73 -1.45 -14.64 -0.12
CA ILE A 73 -2.87 -14.30 -0.30
C ILE A 73 -3.20 -14.00 -1.78
N PHE A 74 -2.37 -13.19 -2.45
CA PHE A 74 -2.63 -12.65 -3.79
C PHE A 74 -1.77 -13.29 -4.90
N GLY A 75 -0.69 -13.99 -4.53
CA GLY A 75 0.21 -14.66 -5.47
C GLY A 75 1.30 -13.75 -6.06
N LEU A 76 2.31 -14.40 -6.64
CA LEU A 76 3.52 -13.75 -7.17
C LEU A 76 3.23 -12.71 -8.24
N ASP A 77 2.33 -13.01 -9.19
CA ASP A 77 2.03 -12.12 -10.30
C ASP A 77 1.46 -10.77 -9.83
N GLN A 78 0.61 -10.78 -8.80
CA GLN A 78 0.03 -9.56 -8.25
C GLN A 78 1.06 -8.74 -7.49
N VAL A 79 1.92 -9.38 -6.71
CA VAL A 79 2.99 -8.70 -5.94
C VAL A 79 4.06 -8.15 -6.88
N ARG A 80 4.42 -8.87 -7.94
CA ARG A 80 5.32 -8.37 -8.99
C ARG A 80 4.71 -7.17 -9.70
N TRP A 81 3.43 -7.26 -10.07
CA TRP A 81 2.71 -6.15 -10.71
C TRP A 81 2.66 -4.92 -9.80
N MET A 82 2.46 -5.09 -8.48
CA MET A 82 2.50 -4.01 -7.51
C MET A 82 3.81 -3.23 -7.57
N PHE A 83 4.96 -3.90 -7.47
CA PHE A 83 6.26 -3.23 -7.49
C PHE A 83 6.58 -2.56 -8.83
N ILE A 84 6.19 -3.17 -9.95
CA ILE A 84 6.38 -2.56 -11.29
C ILE A 84 5.56 -1.27 -11.41
N ASN A 85 4.30 -1.29 -11.01
CA ASN A 85 3.45 -0.09 -11.10
C ASN A 85 3.85 0.97 -10.08
N ALA A 86 4.30 0.56 -8.90
CA ALA A 86 4.84 1.47 -7.91
C ALA A 86 6.06 2.25 -8.44
N ALA A 87 6.98 1.58 -9.14
CA ALA A 87 8.13 2.23 -9.75
C ALA A 87 7.71 3.30 -10.78
N LEU A 88 6.70 3.01 -11.60
CA LEU A 88 6.12 3.97 -12.54
C LEU A 88 5.34 5.09 -11.83
N GLY A 89 4.77 4.79 -10.67
CA GLY A 89 3.96 5.69 -9.85
C GLY A 89 4.75 6.52 -8.83
N LEU A 90 6.09 6.45 -8.79
CA LEU A 90 6.92 7.17 -7.80
C LEU A 90 6.63 8.67 -7.77
N LEU A 91 6.35 9.29 -8.92
CA LEU A 91 5.95 10.69 -8.99
C LEU A 91 4.62 10.94 -8.26
N GLY A 92 3.64 10.06 -8.40
CA GLY A 92 2.37 10.17 -7.68
C GLY A 92 2.56 10.05 -6.17
N ILE A 93 3.39 9.09 -5.73
CA ILE A 93 3.75 8.94 -4.32
C ILE A 93 4.44 10.19 -3.79
N TRP A 94 5.39 10.75 -4.55
CA TRP A 94 6.08 11.98 -4.21
C TRP A 94 5.11 13.15 -4.03
N VAL A 95 4.18 13.32 -4.97
CA VAL A 95 3.17 14.39 -4.89
C VAL A 95 2.25 14.19 -3.69
N GLU A 96 1.73 12.98 -3.46
CA GLU A 96 0.81 12.74 -2.35
C GLU A 96 1.47 12.85 -0.98
N ILE A 97 2.64 12.23 -0.79
CA ILE A 97 3.37 12.34 0.48
C ILE A 97 3.81 13.80 0.72
N GLY A 98 4.25 14.50 -0.33
CA GLY A 98 4.57 15.92 -0.25
C GLY A 98 3.37 16.77 0.15
N TRP A 99 2.18 16.48 -0.39
CA TRP A 99 0.94 17.12 0.03
C TRP A 99 0.60 16.82 1.49
N ILE A 100 0.68 15.56 1.94
CA ILE A 100 0.45 15.20 3.35
C ILE A 100 1.41 15.98 4.25
N LEU A 101 2.70 16.06 3.90
CA LEU A 101 3.70 16.83 4.66
C LEU A 101 3.41 18.33 4.68
N SER A 102 2.89 18.88 3.58
CA SER A 102 2.55 20.30 3.50
C SER A 102 1.47 20.70 4.51
N LEU A 103 0.57 19.76 4.88
CA LEU A 103 -0.42 19.96 5.96
C LEU A 103 0.25 20.17 7.34
N PHE A 104 1.50 19.75 7.49
CA PHE A 104 2.32 19.92 8.70
C PHE A 104 3.39 21.01 8.53
N GLY A 105 3.34 21.80 7.46
CA GLY A 105 4.35 22.82 7.15
C GLY A 105 5.72 22.27 6.76
N LYS A 106 5.79 21.00 6.33
CA LYS A 106 7.02 20.30 5.96
C LYS A 106 7.07 20.01 4.47
N ARG A 107 8.26 19.84 3.92
CA ARG A 107 8.48 19.46 2.51
C ARG A 107 9.32 18.20 2.43
N LEU A 108 9.13 17.43 1.37
CA LEU A 108 9.94 16.24 1.12
C LEU A 108 11.44 16.54 1.05
N GLY A 109 11.81 17.67 0.42
CA GLY A 109 13.21 18.08 0.30
C GLY A 109 13.89 18.49 1.61
N ASP A 110 13.13 18.60 2.72
CA ASP A 110 13.69 18.87 4.03
C ASP A 110 14.33 17.59 4.64
N TYR A 111 14.12 16.41 4.03
CA TYR A 111 14.60 15.12 4.52
C TYR A 111 15.56 14.44 3.54
N PRO A 112 16.54 13.65 4.03
CA PRO A 112 17.37 12.80 3.18
C PRO A 112 16.54 11.73 2.46
N MET A 113 16.95 11.37 1.24
CA MET A 113 16.23 10.38 0.42
C MET A 113 15.97 9.04 1.12
N ALA A 114 16.91 8.59 1.97
CA ALA A 114 16.79 7.35 2.73
C ALA A 114 15.57 7.34 3.68
N VAL A 115 15.17 8.49 4.23
CA VAL A 115 14.02 8.61 5.14
C VAL A 115 12.71 8.27 4.44
N HIS A 116 12.60 8.55 3.14
CA HIS A 116 11.37 8.30 2.37
C HIS A 116 11.12 6.82 2.04
N VAL A 117 12.14 5.96 2.14
CA VAL A 117 12.04 4.55 1.71
C VAL A 117 10.90 3.83 2.44
N THR A 118 10.85 3.94 3.77
CA THR A 118 9.84 3.25 4.58
C THR A 118 8.42 3.79 4.31
N PRO A 119 8.15 5.10 4.40
CA PRO A 119 6.83 5.65 4.07
C PRO A 119 6.37 5.32 2.64
N PHE A 120 7.27 5.38 1.65
CA PHE A 120 6.91 5.12 0.25
C PHE A 120 6.55 3.64 0.04
N LEU A 121 7.32 2.72 0.63
CA LEU A 121 7.00 1.29 0.56
C LEU A 121 5.68 0.97 1.26
N TYR A 122 5.40 1.58 2.41
CA TYR A 122 4.10 1.44 3.08
C TYR A 122 2.96 1.93 2.19
N TYR A 123 3.14 3.10 1.59
CA TYR A 123 2.16 3.67 0.67
C TYR A 123 1.87 2.71 -0.50
N ILE A 124 2.91 2.11 -1.09
CA ILE A 124 2.78 1.11 -2.16
C ILE A 124 1.97 -0.10 -1.70
N LEU A 125 2.32 -0.67 -0.55
CA LEU A 125 1.63 -1.84 -0.02
C LEU A 125 0.15 -1.53 0.31
N TYR A 126 -0.12 -0.33 0.81
CA TYR A 126 -1.45 0.10 1.22
C TYR A 126 -2.36 0.34 0.01
N THR A 127 -1.88 1.09 -0.99
CA THR A 127 -2.60 1.33 -2.25
C THR A 127 -2.85 0.04 -3.03
N PHE A 128 -1.90 -0.89 -3.02
CA PHE A 128 -2.12 -2.23 -3.56
C PHE A 128 -3.28 -2.95 -2.87
N LEU A 129 -3.35 -2.91 -1.54
CA LEU A 129 -4.43 -3.56 -0.79
C LEU A 129 -5.79 -2.96 -1.13
N ILE A 130 -5.87 -1.63 -1.19
CA ILE A 130 -7.08 -0.91 -1.60
C ILE A 130 -7.48 -1.34 -3.01
N ARG A 131 -6.55 -1.41 -3.96
CA ARG A 131 -6.83 -1.89 -5.33
C ARG A 131 -7.39 -3.31 -5.30
N GLN A 132 -6.81 -4.22 -4.52
CA GLN A 132 -7.30 -5.60 -4.42
C GLN A 132 -8.72 -5.65 -3.84
N LEU A 133 -8.99 -4.86 -2.79
CA LEU A 133 -10.33 -4.73 -2.20
C LEU A 133 -11.34 -4.23 -3.24
N VAL A 134 -11.03 -3.14 -3.95
CA VAL A 134 -11.89 -2.56 -4.99
C VAL A 134 -12.20 -3.59 -6.07
N LEU A 135 -11.18 -4.30 -6.59
CA LEU A 135 -11.39 -5.37 -7.58
C LEU A 135 -12.31 -6.48 -7.09
N ASP A 136 -12.23 -6.84 -5.80
CA ASP A 136 -13.07 -7.87 -5.21
C ASP A 136 -14.49 -7.40 -4.90
N VAL A 137 -14.68 -6.17 -4.44
CA VAL A 137 -15.99 -5.54 -4.19
C VAL A 137 -16.78 -5.43 -5.50
N PHE A 138 -16.15 -4.97 -6.58
CA PHE A 138 -16.78 -4.85 -7.89
C PHE A 138 -16.85 -6.18 -8.68
N ARG A 139 -16.39 -7.29 -8.08
CA ARG A 139 -16.32 -8.62 -8.71
C ARG A 139 -15.66 -8.55 -10.10
N ALA A 140 -14.60 -7.75 -10.19
CA ALA A 140 -13.93 -7.41 -11.44
C ALA A 140 -12.71 -8.31 -11.73
N ARG A 141 -12.19 -8.99 -10.70
CA ARG A 141 -10.95 -9.80 -10.78
C ARG A 141 -10.91 -10.76 -11.98
N ASP A 142 -12.00 -11.47 -12.24
CA ASP A 142 -12.07 -12.52 -13.27
C ASP A 142 -12.81 -12.08 -14.54
N LYS A 143 -13.14 -10.77 -14.67
CA LYS A 143 -13.94 -10.22 -15.77
C LYS A 143 -13.18 -9.11 -16.49
N PRO A 144 -12.60 -9.37 -17.67
CA PRO A 144 -11.70 -8.42 -18.35
C PRO A 144 -12.30 -7.02 -18.58
N SER A 145 -13.58 -6.93 -18.98
CA SER A 145 -14.26 -5.66 -19.21
C SER A 145 -14.46 -4.86 -17.91
N ARG A 146 -14.86 -5.53 -16.83
CA ARG A 146 -15.04 -4.89 -15.51
C ARG A 146 -13.71 -4.51 -14.88
N LYS A 147 -12.68 -5.36 -15.05
CA LYS A 147 -11.33 -5.07 -14.59
C LYS A 147 -10.80 -3.79 -15.25
N ARG A 148 -10.94 -3.68 -16.58
CA ARG A 148 -10.53 -2.49 -17.33
C ARG A 148 -11.27 -1.24 -16.86
N LEU A 149 -12.59 -1.33 -16.63
CA LEU A 149 -13.35 -0.20 -16.10
C LEU A 149 -12.82 0.24 -14.73
N VAL A 150 -12.69 -0.70 -13.79
CA VAL A 150 -12.19 -0.41 -12.44
C VAL A 150 -10.77 0.17 -12.48
N GLU A 151 -9.89 -0.37 -13.31
CA GLU A 151 -8.53 0.15 -13.47
C GLU A 151 -8.53 1.56 -14.07
N MET A 152 -9.34 1.83 -15.10
CA MET A 152 -9.48 3.17 -15.68
C MET A 152 -10.06 4.17 -14.68
N THR A 153 -11.07 3.77 -13.91
CA THR A 153 -11.63 4.61 -12.84
C THR A 153 -10.59 4.89 -11.76
N TYR A 154 -9.83 3.87 -11.35
CA TYR A 154 -8.75 4.03 -10.38
C TYR A 154 -7.69 5.02 -10.88
N ILE A 155 -7.20 4.85 -12.11
CA ILE A 155 -6.22 5.77 -12.72
C ILE A 155 -6.80 7.19 -12.83
N GLY A 156 -8.03 7.33 -13.32
CA GLY A 156 -8.69 8.64 -13.45
C GLY A 156 -8.83 9.36 -12.11
N LEU A 157 -9.26 8.65 -11.07
CA LEU A 157 -9.34 9.20 -9.72
C LEU A 157 -7.96 9.55 -9.17
N SER A 158 -6.96 8.69 -9.33
CA SER A 158 -5.58 8.98 -8.91
C SER A 158 -5.04 10.23 -9.60
N LEU A 159 -5.26 10.40 -10.91
CA LEU A 159 -4.83 11.59 -11.64
C LEU A 159 -5.55 12.86 -11.15
N LEU A 160 -6.85 12.78 -10.82
CA LEU A 160 -7.58 13.89 -10.23
C LEU A 160 -7.04 14.25 -8.84
N VAL A 161 -6.76 13.25 -8.02
CA VAL A 161 -6.16 13.43 -6.68
C VAL A 161 -4.79 14.06 -6.82
N TYR A 162 -3.89 13.48 -7.63
CA TYR A 162 -2.54 14.01 -7.87
C TYR A 162 -2.56 15.42 -8.45
N GLY A 163 -3.43 15.69 -9.42
CA GLY A 163 -3.58 17.02 -10.01
C GLY A 163 -4.09 18.04 -9.01
N GLY A 164 -5.10 17.66 -8.21
CA GLY A 164 -5.65 18.51 -7.16
C GLY A 164 -4.65 18.81 -6.05
N THR A 165 -3.94 17.80 -5.56
CA THR A 165 -2.91 17.97 -4.53
C THR A 165 -1.73 18.77 -5.06
N TRP A 166 -1.26 18.52 -6.28
CA TRP A 166 -0.22 19.31 -6.92
C TRP A 166 -0.56 20.80 -6.98
N LEU A 167 -1.77 21.13 -7.45
CA LEU A 167 -2.25 22.52 -7.51
C LEU A 167 -2.37 23.16 -6.12
N ALA A 168 -2.70 22.38 -5.09
CA ALA A 168 -2.81 22.87 -3.72
C ALA A 168 -1.45 23.10 -3.03
N THR A 169 -0.39 22.41 -3.50
CA THR A 169 0.98 22.54 -2.96
C THR A 169 1.88 23.53 -3.70
N ARG A 170 1.36 24.18 -4.75
CA ARG A 170 2.02 25.31 -5.44
C ARG A 170 1.77 26.62 -4.70
#